data_AF-A0A9X2J8T5-F1
#
_entry.id   AF-A0A9X2J8T5-F1
#
_cell.length_a   1.000
_cell.length_b   1.000
_cell.length_c   1.000
_cell.angle_alpha   90.00
_cell.angle_beta   90.00
_cell.angle_gamma   90.00
#
_symmetry.space_group_name_H-M   'P 1'
#
loop_
_entity.id
_entity.type
_entity.pdbx_description
1 polymer ?
#
loop_
_entity_poly.entity_id
_entity_poly.type
_entity_poly.pdbx_seq_one_letter_code
_entity_poly.pdbx_strand_id
1 'polypeptide(L)' 'SEDGGKSFRQIADYGNGVHPDHHAFWIDPNDPEYVIDGNDGGLNISRDGGETWHFAANLPLAQLYHINYDMSYPYNVG' A
#
# COMPACT_ATOMS: atom_id res chain seq x y z
N SER A 1 -8.84 -11.91 -7.98
CA SER A 1 -9.37 -13.13 -8.63
C SER A 1 -10.86 -12.93 -8.79
N GLU A 2 -11.40 -13.23 -9.96
CA GLU A 2 -12.81 -12.99 -10.30
C GLU A 2 -13.61 -14.29 -10.45
N ASP A 3 -12.95 -15.44 -10.37
CA ASP A 3 -13.53 -16.77 -10.64
C ASP A 3 -13.55 -17.68 -9.41
N GLY A 4 -13.53 -17.07 -8.22
CA GLY A 4 -13.53 -17.80 -6.95
C GLY A 4 -12.20 -18.46 -6.63
N GLY A 5 -11.08 -17.88 -7.07
CA GLY A 5 -9.73 -18.35 -6.76
C GLY A 5 -9.16 -19.38 -7.72
N LYS A 6 -9.76 -19.59 -8.90
CA LYS A 6 -9.23 -20.50 -9.92
C LYS A 6 -8.11 -19.86 -10.73
N SER A 7 -8.16 -18.54 -10.90
CA SER A 7 -7.10 -17.76 -11.53
C SER A 7 -6.83 -16.45 -10.78
N PHE A 8 -5.57 -16.00 -10.89
CA PHE A 8 -5.10 -14.75 -10.32
C PHE A 8 -4.45 -13.92 -11.42
N ARG A 9 -4.86 -12.65 -11.52
CA ARG A 9 -4.21 -11.63 -12.32
C ARG A 9 -3.37 -10.78 -11.38
N GLN A 10 -2.12 -10.52 -11.73
CA GLN A 10 -1.30 -9.55 -11.03
C GLN A 10 -1.74 -8.15 -11.46
N ILE A 11 -2.09 -7.32 -10.48
CA ILE A 11 -2.60 -5.96 -10.71
C ILE A 11 -1.66 -4.89 -10.15
N ALA A 12 -0.86 -5.23 -9.14
CA ALA A 12 0.13 -4.35 -8.53
C ALA A 12 1.54 -4.97 -8.73
N ASP A 13 2.25 -4.49 -9.75
CA ASP A 13 3.62 -4.89 -10.07
C ASP A 13 4.56 -3.68 -10.21
N TYR A 14 5.86 -3.97 -10.29
CA TYR A 14 6.90 -2.95 -10.45
C TYR A 14 6.78 -2.20 -11.79
N GLY A 15 6.20 -2.82 -12.82
CA GLY A 15 6.03 -2.25 -14.16
C GLY A 15 4.90 -1.21 -14.24
N ASN A 16 3.90 -1.36 -13.38
CA ASN A 16 2.75 -0.46 -13.24
C ASN A 16 2.99 0.66 -12.22
N GLY A 17 4.24 0.81 -11.75
CA GLY A 17 4.67 1.88 -10.84
C GLY A 17 4.32 1.63 -9.36
N VAL A 18 3.92 0.42 -8.99
CA VAL A 18 3.56 0.06 -7.61
C VAL A 18 4.75 -0.62 -6.93
N HIS A 19 5.12 -0.16 -5.73
CA HIS A 19 6.18 -0.80 -4.95
C HIS A 19 5.74 -2.21 -4.53
N PRO A 20 6.59 -3.24 -4.65
CA PRO A 20 6.16 -4.64 -4.54
C PRO A 20 5.89 -5.11 -3.09
N ASP A 21 6.30 -4.33 -2.09
CA ASP A 21 6.11 -4.70 -0.68
C ASP A 21 4.77 -4.17 -0.14
N HIS A 22 3.71 -4.93 -0.42
CA HIS A 22 2.31 -4.59 -0.14
C HIS A 22 1.90 -5.03 1.28
N HIS A 23 1.37 -4.10 2.08
CA HIS A 23 0.99 -4.34 3.48
C HIS A 23 -0.51 -4.21 3.76
N ALA A 24 -1.24 -3.49 2.90
CA ALA A 24 -2.67 -3.27 3.05
C ALA A 24 -3.36 -3.16 1.71
N PHE A 25 -4.55 -3.76 1.61
CA PHE A 25 -5.38 -3.72 0.42
C PHE A 25 -6.83 -3.43 0.81
N TRP A 26 -7.46 -2.51 0.08
CA TRP A 26 -8.87 -2.19 0.26
C TRP A 26 -9.55 -2.03 -1.09
N ILE A 27 -10.77 -2.56 -1.19
CA ILE A 27 -11.62 -2.50 -2.38
C ILE A 27 -12.97 -1.95 -1.91
N ASP A 28 -13.52 -0.97 -2.61
CA ASP A 28 -14.83 -0.43 -2.28
C ASP A 28 -15.92 -1.50 -2.51
N PRO A 29 -16.74 -1.84 -1.50
CA PRO A 29 -17.78 -2.86 -1.66
C PRO A 29 -18.89 -2.46 -2.64
N ASN A 30 -19.02 -1.18 -2.97
CA ASN A 30 -20.02 -0.68 -3.93
C ASN A 30 -19.42 -0.36 -5.31
N ASP A 31 -18.09 -0.27 -5.40
CA ASP A 31 -17.36 0.04 -6.64
C ASP A 31 -16.05 -0.77 -6.69
N PRO A 32 -16.07 -2.01 -7.23
CA PRO A 32 -14.90 -2.88 -7.24
C PRO A 32 -13.74 -2.35 -8.11
N GLU A 33 -13.98 -1.33 -8.94
CA GLU A 33 -12.94 -0.65 -9.71
C GLU A 33 -12.09 0.27 -8.82
N TYR A 34 -12.63 0.71 -7.67
CA TYR A 34 -11.92 1.55 -6.73
C TYR A 34 -11.11 0.71 -5.74
N VAL A 35 -9.79 0.75 -5.94
CA VAL A 35 -8.82 -0.06 -5.19
C VAL A 35 -7.78 0.86 -4.56
N ILE A 36 -7.43 0.59 -3.30
CA ILE A 36 -6.36 1.26 -2.57
C ILE A 36 -5.36 0.21 -2.10
N ASP A 37 -4.10 0.44 -2.44
CA ASP A 37 -2.95 -0.37 -2.06
C ASP A 37 -1.97 0.46 -1.21
N GLY A 38 -1.63 -0.05 -0.03
CA GLY A 38 -0.63 0.52 0.86
C GLY A 38 0.63 -0.35 0.88
N ASN A 39 1.76 0.23 0.49
CA ASN A 39 3.05 -0.44 0.40
C ASN A 39 4.19 0.40 1.00
N ASP A 40 5.40 -0.17 1.10
CA ASP A 40 6.61 0.52 1.64
C ASP A 40 6.91 1.85 0.94
N GLY A 41 6.50 1.98 -0.33
CA GLY A 41 6.67 3.19 -1.11
C GLY A 41 5.62 4.28 -0.82
N GLY A 42 4.49 3.94 -0.20
CA GLY A 42 3.39 4.85 0.10
C GLY A 42 2.02 4.29 -0.32
N LEU A 43 1.10 5.17 -0.71
CA LEU A 43 -0.27 4.81 -1.07
C LEU A 43 -0.47 4.86 -2.60
N ASN A 44 -0.97 3.78 -3.17
CA ASN A 44 -1.34 3.68 -4.59
C ASN A 44 -2.86 3.52 -4.70
N ILE A 45 -3.47 4.28 -5.61
CA ILE A 45 -4.92 4.30 -5.82
C ILE A 45 -5.21 3.94 -7.27
N SER A 46 -6.07 2.96 -7.49
CA SER A 46 -6.63 2.63 -8.79
C SER A 46 -8.13 2.91 -8.82
N ARG A 47 -8.64 3.28 -9.99
CA ARG A 47 -10.06 3.52 -10.28
C ARG A 47 -10.55 2.69 -11.48
N ASP A 48 -9.77 1.69 -11.86
CA ASP A 48 -9.95 0.81 -13.02
C ASP A 48 -9.53 -0.63 -12.69
N GLY A 49 -9.77 -1.06 -11.44
CA GLY A 49 -9.57 -2.46 -11.06
C GLY A 49 -8.10 -2.89 -11.07
N GLY A 50 -7.18 -1.94 -10.90
CA GLY A 50 -5.74 -2.13 -10.89
C GLY A 50 -5.11 -2.25 -12.29
N GLU A 51 -5.76 -1.71 -13.33
CA GLU A 51 -5.11 -1.52 -14.64
C GLU A 51 -4.10 -0.36 -14.60
N THR A 52 -4.45 0.74 -13.94
CA THR A 52 -3.56 1.89 -13.72
C THR A 52 -3.56 2.32 -12.26
N TRP A 53 -2.41 2.86 -11.83
CA TRP A 53 -2.19 3.29 -10.45
C TRP A 53 -1.75 4.73 -10.38
N HIS A 54 -2.38 5.47 -9.50
CA HIS A 54 -1.98 6.80 -9.11
C HIS A 54 -1.29 6.76 -7.75
N PHE A 55 0.00 7.09 -7.73
CA PHE A 55 0.76 7.21 -6.49
C PHE A 55 0.39 8.50 -5.77
N ALA A 56 -0.27 8.37 -4.61
CA ALA A 56 -0.61 9.48 -3.74
C ALA A 56 0.61 9.88 -2.90
N ALA A 57 1.53 10.61 -3.53
CA ALA A 57 2.78 11.10 -2.93
C ALA A 57 2.58 12.13 -1.79
N ASN A 58 1.35 12.58 -1.55
CA ASN A 58 1.01 13.67 -0.65
C ASN A 58 0.65 13.22 0.78
N LEU A 59 0.68 11.92 1.06
CA LEU A 59 0.64 11.43 2.42
C LEU A 59 2.08 11.35 2.94
N PRO A 60 2.41 11.93 4.11
CA PRO A 60 3.70 11.74 4.77
C PRO A 60 3.78 10.33 5.36
N LEU A 61 3.64 9.31 4.52
CA LEU A 61 3.81 7.89 4.82
C LEU A 61 5.17 7.44 4.27
N ALA A 62 6.19 8.29 4.45
CA ALA A 62 7.55 7.77 4.53
C ALA A 62 7.54 6.81 5.71
N GLN A 63 7.58 5.52 5.40
CA GLN A 63 7.74 4.46 6.37
C GLN A 63 8.98 4.75 7.22
N LEU A 64 8.76 5.25 8.45
CA LEU A 64 9.82 5.30 9.44
C LEU A 64 10.13 3.85 9.81
N TYR A 65 11.20 3.29 9.24
CA TYR A 65 11.88 2.07 9.75
C TYR A 65 12.53 2.31 11.13
N HIS A 66 11.94 3.15 11.98
CA HIS A 66 12.33 3.31 13.37
C HIS A 66 11.09 3.56 14.24
N ILE A 67 10.55 2.48 14.81
CA ILE A 67 9.86 2.57 16.09
C ILE A 67 10.85 2.04 17.13
N ASN A 68 11.74 2.90 17.64
CA ASN A 68 12.39 2.63 18.92
C ASN A 68 11.45 3.14 20.01
N TYR A 69 10.75 2.21 20.66
CA TYR A 69 10.17 2.46 21.96
C TYR A 69 11.22 2.01 22.99
N ASP A 70 11.68 2.96 23.79
CA ASP A 70 12.40 2.68 25.03
C ASP A 70 11.57 3.23 26.18
N MET A 71 11.13 2.35 27.08
CA MET A 71 10.49 2.70 28.37
C MET A 71 11.51 2.92 29.49
N SER A 72 12.76 3.21 29.16
CA SER A 72 13.73 3.61 30.15
C SER A 72 13.54 5.09 30.50
N TYR A 73 13.05 5.30 31.72
CA TYR A 73 13.30 6.52 32.46
C TYR A 73 14.73 6.42 33.03
N PRO A 74 15.61 7.42 32.91
CA PRO A 74 15.46 8.75 32.29
C PRO A 74 16.19 8.92 30.93
N TYR A 75 15.58 9.73 30.05
CA TYR A 75 16.07 10.01 28.69
C TYR A 75 17.29 10.95 28.65
N ASN A 76 18.33 10.55 27.91
CA ASN A 76 19.42 11.43 27.44
C ASN A 76 19.49 11.33 25.91
N VAL A 77 19.53 12.47 25.22
CA VAL A 77 19.76 12.55 23.78
C VAL A 77 21.22 12.93 23.55
N GLY A 78 21.94 12.12 22.77
CA GLY A 78 23.25 12.41 22.20
C GLY A 78 23.24 12.07 20.72
#